data_AF-A0A257WXV7-F1
#
_entry.id   AF-A0A257WXV7-F1
#
_cell.length_a   1.000
_cell.length_b   1.000
_cell.length_c   1.000
_cell.angle_alpha   90.00
_cell.angle_beta   90.00
_cell.angle_gamma   90.00
#
_symmetry.space_group_name_H-M   'P 1'
#
loop_
_entity.id
_entity.type
_entity.pdbx_description
1 polymer ?
#
loop_
_entity_poly.entity_id
_entity_poly.type
_entity_poly.pdbx_seq_one_letter_code
_entity_poly.pdbx_strand_id
1 'polypeptide(L)'
;MNAVLRISPLFDVQAPLARDWTTRERMQVVARFGADEAARRASAGIGDRSFLHRTGVKGAGAAAWLNAQGIDTPTQPNSFLQLADGTLVARLGLTEYLIEDAPGGTRA
;
A
#
# COMPACT_ATOMS: atom_id res chain seq x y z
N MET A 1 -8.32 18.03 -18.90
CA MET A 1 -8.42 16.57 -19.12
C MET A 1 -8.83 15.93 -17.80
N ASN A 2 -10.00 15.30 -17.71
CA ASN A 2 -10.36 14.55 -16.50
C ASN A 2 -9.45 13.33 -16.39
N ALA A 3 -8.71 13.22 -15.30
CA ALA A 3 -7.78 12.13 -15.10
C ALA A 3 -8.54 10.82 -14.83
N VAL A 4 -8.16 9.73 -15.51
CA VAL A 4 -8.82 8.42 -15.42
C VAL A 4 -8.71 7.85 -14.00
N LEU A 5 -9.81 7.38 -13.42
CA LEU A 5 -9.81 6.71 -12.13
C LEU A 5 -9.20 5.30 -12.25
N ARG A 6 -8.42 4.92 -11.24
CA ARG A 6 -7.94 3.55 -11.02
C ARG A 6 -9.09 2.70 -10.46
N ILE A 7 -9.07 1.41 -10.78
CA ILE A 7 -10.05 0.44 -10.29
C ILE A 7 -9.32 -0.55 -9.38
N SER A 8 -9.92 -0.87 -8.23
CA SER A 8 -9.40 -1.90 -7.32
C SER A 8 -9.36 -3.27 -8.02
N PRO A 9 -8.33 -4.10 -7.82
CA PRO A 9 -8.36 -5.50 -8.26
C PRO A 9 -9.47 -6.33 -7.59
N LEU A 10 -10.09 -5.80 -6.52
CA LEU A 10 -11.19 -6.45 -5.79
C LEU A 10 -12.56 -5.83 -6.13
N PHE A 11 -12.64 -4.94 -7.14
CA PHE A 11 -13.85 -4.17 -7.45
C PHE A 11 -15.08 -5.06 -7.61
N ASP A 12 -15.01 -6.11 -8.44
CA ASP A 12 -16.18 -6.95 -8.73
C ASP A 12 -16.73 -7.67 -7.49
N VAL A 13 -15.86 -8.05 -6.55
CA VAL A 13 -16.26 -8.70 -5.29
C VAL A 13 -16.79 -7.69 -4.28
N GLN A 14 -16.22 -6.48 -4.26
CA GLN A 14 -16.58 -5.44 -3.32
C GLN A 14 -17.87 -4.71 -3.71
N ALA A 15 -18.10 -4.49 -5.00
CA ALA A 15 -19.20 -3.68 -5.51
C ALA A 15 -20.60 -4.07 -5.02
N PRO A 16 -21.00 -5.36 -5.01
CA PRO A 16 -22.31 -5.75 -4.49
C PRO A 16 -22.42 -5.65 -2.96
N LEU A 17 -21.31 -5.52 -2.23
CA LEU A 17 -21.26 -5.45 -0.77
C LEU A 17 -21.07 -4.03 -0.24
N ALA A 18 -20.60 -3.12 -1.09
CA ALA A 18 -20.27 -1.75 -0.72
C ALA A 18 -21.54 -0.96 -0.36
N ARG A 19 -21.54 -0.30 0.80
CA ARG A 19 -22.55 0.72 1.11
C ARG A 19 -22.10 2.09 0.65
N ASP A 20 -20.88 2.46 1.04
CA ASP A 20 -20.33 3.78 0.77
C ASP A 20 -19.00 3.64 0.04
N TRP A 21 -18.78 4.54 -0.91
CA TRP A 21 -17.54 4.64 -1.68
C TRP A 21 -16.80 5.92 -1.35
N THR A 22 -15.47 5.87 -1.46
CA THR A 22 -14.62 7.05 -1.45
C THR A 22 -13.54 6.92 -2.52
N THR A 23 -12.72 7.96 -2.68
CA THR A 23 -11.59 7.96 -3.60
C THR A 23 -10.29 8.21 -2.81
N ARG A 24 -9.30 7.37 -3.06
CA ARG A 24 -7.95 7.43 -2.48
C ARG A 24 -6.94 7.17 -3.59
N GLU A 25 -5.92 8.02 -3.73
CA GLU A 25 -4.89 7.86 -4.79
C GLU A 25 -5.48 7.60 -6.19
N ARG A 26 -6.55 8.34 -6.50
CA ARG A 26 -7.37 8.21 -7.72
C ARG A 26 -8.02 6.84 -7.93
N MET A 27 -8.05 5.98 -6.93
CA MET A 27 -8.75 4.70 -6.95
C MET A 27 -10.06 4.81 -6.17
N GLN A 28 -11.17 4.32 -6.74
CA GLN A 28 -12.39 4.12 -5.97
C GLN A 28 -12.21 2.93 -5.02
N VAL A 29 -12.53 3.16 -3.74
CA VAL A 29 -12.44 2.16 -2.68
C VAL A 29 -13.67 2.20 -1.80
N VAL A 30 -14.05 1.05 -1.25
CA VAL A 30 -15.17 0.97 -0.31
C VAL A 30 -14.79 1.64 1.01
N ALA A 31 -15.58 2.62 1.43
CA ALA A 31 -15.44 3.29 2.71
C ALA A 31 -16.17 2.52 3.82
N ARG A 32 -17.27 1.82 3.48
CA ARG A 32 -18.08 1.05 4.45
C ARG A 32 -18.86 -0.08 3.77
N PHE A 33 -18.92 -1.24 4.41
CA PHE A 33 -19.70 -2.41 3.97
C PHE A 33 -21.00 -2.62 4.79
N GLY A 34 -21.09 -2.09 6.02
CA GLY A 34 -22.17 -2.43 6.94
C GLY A 34 -22.43 -1.39 8.04
N ALA A 35 -23.61 -1.44 8.67
CA ALA A 35 -23.90 -0.67 9.88
C ALA A 35 -23.14 -1.22 11.10
N ASP A 36 -23.00 -2.56 11.17
CA ASP A 36 -22.34 -3.24 12.30
C ASP A 36 -20.81 -3.39 12.11
N GLU A 37 -20.22 -2.68 11.14
CA GLU A 37 -18.81 -2.84 10.79
C GLU A 37 -17.89 -2.49 11.97
N ALA A 38 -18.22 -1.45 12.74
CA ALA A 38 -17.47 -1.06 13.93
C ALA A 38 -17.46 -2.17 15.00
N ALA A 39 -18.61 -2.82 15.24
CA ALA A 39 -18.70 -3.93 16.19
C ALA A 39 -17.91 -5.16 15.72
N ARG A 40 -17.94 -5.47 14.42
CA ARG A 40 -17.17 -6.59 13.84
C ARG A 40 -15.67 -6.33 13.84
N ARG A 41 -15.24 -5.09 13.62
CA ARG A 41 -13.81 -4.70 13.62
C ARG A 41 -13.13 -4.92 14.99
N ALA A 42 -13.90 -4.97 16.08
CA ALA A 42 -13.37 -5.22 17.42
C ALA A 42 -12.71 -6.60 17.56
N SER A 43 -13.02 -7.58 16.69
CA SER A 43 -12.29 -8.86 16.63
C SER A 43 -11.16 -8.82 15.60
N ALA A 44 -11.51 -8.64 14.32
CA ALA A 44 -10.57 -8.55 13.21
C ALA A 44 -11.25 -7.93 11.98
N GLY A 45 -10.44 -7.40 11.05
CA GLY A 45 -10.94 -6.86 9.79
C GLY A 45 -9.93 -7.03 8.67
N ILE A 46 -10.45 -7.14 7.45
CA ILE A 46 -9.67 -7.11 6.22
C ILE A 46 -10.06 -5.83 5.49
N GLY A 47 -9.06 -5.08 5.02
CA GLY A 47 -9.26 -3.84 4.28
C GLY A 47 -8.47 -3.86 2.98
N ASP A 48 -9.03 -3.24 1.94
CA ASP A 48 -8.35 -3.07 0.67
C ASP A 48 -7.39 -1.88 0.72
N ARG A 49 -6.10 -2.18 0.53
CA ARG A 49 -5.00 -1.20 0.51
C ARG A 49 -4.41 -1.03 -0.88
N SER A 50 -5.05 -1.57 -1.93
CA SER A 50 -4.50 -1.57 -3.30
C SER A 50 -4.38 -0.18 -3.93
N PHE A 51 -4.94 0.86 -3.29
CA PHE A 51 -4.77 2.24 -3.72
C PHE A 51 -3.33 2.74 -3.49
N LEU A 52 -2.60 2.16 -2.53
CA LEU A 52 -1.23 2.56 -2.24
C LEU A 52 -0.31 2.28 -3.43
N HIS A 53 0.63 3.20 -3.64
CA HIS A 53 1.65 3.06 -4.65
C HIS A 53 2.70 2.07 -4.18
N ARG A 54 3.16 1.22 -5.10
CA ARG A 54 4.14 0.18 -4.81
C ARG A 54 5.18 0.14 -5.92
N THR A 55 6.45 0.14 -5.51
CA THR A 55 7.59 0.08 -6.43
C THR A 55 8.57 -1.00 -5.97
N GLY A 56 9.03 -1.81 -6.92
CA GLY A 56 10.04 -2.84 -6.69
C GLY A 56 11.42 -2.38 -7.15
N VAL A 57 12.46 -2.66 -6.36
CA VAL A 57 13.85 -2.37 -6.70
C VAL A 57 14.68 -3.64 -6.57
N LYS A 58 15.45 -3.97 -7.60
CA LYS A 58 16.26 -5.19 -7.65
C LYS A 58 17.67 -4.94 -8.17
N GLY A 59 18.66 -5.59 -7.55
CA GLY A 59 20.05 -5.59 -7.99
C GLY A 59 21.06 -5.51 -6.85
N ALA A 60 22.32 -5.83 -7.11
CA ALA A 60 23.38 -5.84 -6.09
C ALA A 60 23.55 -4.47 -5.40
N GLY A 61 23.27 -3.37 -6.10
CA GLY A 61 23.30 -2.00 -5.58
C GLY A 61 21.97 -1.47 -5.06
N ALA A 62 20.90 -2.26 -5.00
CA ALA A 62 19.56 -1.76 -4.67
C ALA A 62 19.49 -1.06 -3.31
N ALA A 63 20.14 -1.64 -2.29
CA ALA A 63 20.17 -1.05 -0.95
C ALA A 63 20.90 0.30 -0.94
N ALA A 64 22.09 0.35 -1.54
CA ALA A 64 22.88 1.58 -1.63
C ALA A 64 22.15 2.67 -2.42
N TRP A 65 21.48 2.30 -3.51
CA TRP A 65 20.69 3.23 -4.31
C TRP A 65 19.51 3.80 -3.52
N LEU A 66 18.73 2.95 -2.83
CA LEU A 66 17.62 3.39 -1.98
C LEU A 66 18.09 4.32 -0.85
N ASN A 67 19.16 3.94 -0.14
CA ASN A 67 19.72 4.77 0.92
C ASN A 67 20.21 6.13 0.39
N ALA A 68 20.76 6.18 -0.83
CA ALA A 68 21.16 7.44 -1.48
C ALA A 68 19.95 8.33 -1.85
N GLN A 69 18.75 7.76 -2.00
CA GLN A 69 17.49 8.50 -2.12
C GLN A 69 16.88 8.86 -0.74
N GLY A 70 17.57 8.58 0.37
CA GLY A 70 17.06 8.79 1.72
C GLY A 70 16.00 7.79 2.17
N ILE A 71 15.95 6.61 1.53
CA ILE A 71 15.03 5.51 1.88
C ILE A 71 15.82 4.43 2.62
N ASP A 72 15.63 4.35 3.94
CA ASP A 72 16.30 3.35 4.77
C ASP A 72 15.83 1.93 4.44
N THR A 73 16.78 1.00 4.39
CA THR A 73 16.53 -0.41 4.03
C THR A 73 16.76 -1.39 5.18
N PRO A 74 15.93 -2.44 5.34
CA PRO A 74 16.19 -3.49 6.33
C PRO A 74 17.49 -4.25 6.06
N THR A 75 18.22 -4.60 7.14
CA THR A 75 19.52 -5.28 7.03
C THR A 75 19.41 -6.78 6.72
N GLN A 76 18.27 -7.41 7.04
CA GLN A 76 18.04 -8.84 6.83
C GLN A 76 16.97 -9.10 5.75
N PRO A 77 17.13 -10.11 4.88
CA PRO A 77 16.05 -10.58 4.02
C PRO A 77 14.82 -11.02 4.82
N ASN A 78 13.66 -11.03 4.18
CA ASN A 78 12.37 -11.37 4.79
C ASN A 78 12.04 -10.52 6.02
N SER A 79 12.42 -9.24 5.98
CA SER A 79 12.11 -8.26 7.01
C SER A 79 11.66 -6.94 6.41
N PHE A 80 11.10 -6.06 7.22
CA PHE A 80 10.63 -4.76 6.79
C PHE A 80 10.97 -3.66 7.81
N LEU A 81 10.99 -2.43 7.33
CA LEU A 81 11.03 -1.21 8.13
C LEU A 81 9.81 -0.37 7.80
N GLN A 82 9.31 0.34 8.81
CA GLN A 82 8.34 1.42 8.60
C GLN A 82 9.05 2.75 8.85
N LEU A 83 9.04 3.62 7.86
CA LEU A 83 9.63 4.96 7.95
C LEU A 83 8.70 5.89 8.73
N ALA A 84 9.22 7.04 9.16
CA ALA A 84 8.47 8.02 9.95
C ALA A 84 7.22 8.58 9.23
N ASP A 85 7.24 8.63 7.90
CA ASP A 85 6.09 9.05 7.07
C ASP A 85 5.04 7.94 6.87
N GLY A 86 5.31 6.71 7.34
CA GLY A 86 4.44 5.56 7.23
C GLY A 86 4.74 4.64 6.04
N THR A 87 5.69 5.00 5.18
CA THR A 87 6.19 4.13 4.09
C THR A 87 6.72 2.82 4.66
N LEU A 88 6.35 1.70 4.04
CA LEU A 88 6.88 0.38 4.36
C LEU A 88 7.94 -0.02 3.33
N VAL A 89 9.13 -0.35 3.81
CA VAL A 89 10.24 -0.87 2.99
C VAL A 89 10.49 -2.31 3.39
N ALA A 90 10.12 -3.25 2.52
CA ALA A 90 10.35 -4.67 2.73
C ALA A 90 11.57 -5.13 1.93
N ARG A 91 12.45 -5.90 2.57
CA ARG A 91 13.55 -6.61 1.90
C ARG A 91 13.11 -8.05 1.64
N LEU A 92 12.84 -8.37 0.39
CA LEU A 92 12.25 -9.65 -0.03
C LEU A 92 13.31 -10.74 -0.24
N GLY A 93 14.56 -10.35 -0.45
CA GLY A 93 15.66 -11.27 -0.74
C GLY A 93 17.02 -10.62 -0.54
N LEU A 94 18.05 -11.22 -1.12
CA LEU A 94 19.41 -10.67 -1.00
C LEU A 94 19.52 -9.29 -1.65
N THR A 95 18.85 -9.11 -2.79
CA THR A 95 18.99 -7.94 -3.67
C THR A 95 17.64 -7.36 -4.10
N GLU A 96 16.55 -7.66 -3.38
CA GLU A 96 15.18 -7.31 -3.76
C GLU A 96 14.47 -6.56 -2.64
N TYR A 97 13.85 -5.45 -3.01
CA TYR A 97 13.10 -4.57 -2.12
C TYR A 97 11.75 -4.21 -2.70
N LEU A 98 10.76 -4.09 -1.84
CA LEU A 98 9.43 -3.54 -2.13
C LEU A 98 9.24 -2.29 -1.27
N ILE A 99 8.82 -1.21 -1.90
CA ILE A 99 8.41 0.02 -1.25
C ILE A 99 6.89 0.10 -1.41
N GLU A 100 6.16 0.11 -0.30
CA GLU A 100 4.75 0.51 -0.26
C GLU A 100 4.68 1.90 0.39
N ASP A 101 4.31 2.90 -0.40
CA ASP A 101 4.35 4.30 0.03
C ASP A 101 3.22 4.62 1.01
N ALA A 102 3.44 5.68 1.78
CA ALA A 102 2.39 6.27 2.59
C ALA A 102 1.26 6.84 1.70
N PRO A 103 0.02 6.97 2.24
CA PRO A 103 -1.03 7.72 1.56
C PRO A 103 -0.54 9.12 1.15
N GLY A 104 -0.78 9.51 -0.10
CA GLY A 104 -0.28 10.75 -0.71
C GLY A 104 0.90 10.59 -1.68
N GLY A 105 1.60 9.46 -1.67
CA GLY A 105 2.64 9.15 -2.67
C GLY A 105 3.90 10.00 -2.52
N THR A 106 4.63 9.85 -1.41
CA THR A 106 5.79 10.69 -1.08
C THR A 106 7.14 10.18 -1.61
N ARG A 107 7.23 8.92 -2.04
CA ARG A 107 8.50 8.22 -2.34
C ARG A 107 8.44 7.19 -3.48
N ALA A 108 7.25 6.76 -3.92
CA ALA A 108 7.07 5.73 -4.96
C ALA A 108 6.44 6.26 -6.26
#